data_AF-A0A9X4L164-F1
#
_entry.id   AF-A0A9X4L164-F1
#
_cell.length_a   1.000
_cell.length_b   1.000
_cell.length_c   1.000
_cell.angle_alpha   90.00
_cell.angle_beta   90.00
_cell.angle_gamma   90.00
#
_symmetry.space_group_name_H-M   'P 1'
#
loop_
_entity.id
_entity.type
_entity.pdbx_description
1 polymer ?
#
loop_
_entity_poly.entity_id
_entity_poly.type
_entity_poly.pdbx_seq_one_letter_code
_entity_poly.pdbx_strand_id
1 'polypeptide(L)'
;MPEALSEAVEAFAEAAEGALVMAERGGGFKGGEEMPADSAGTVAYATAEVSDGDLDASRDASAAPEEGAEAPADPHELLLDAYFAALGWIRTVKLFDPERHVVYAERQRADLRIKIFCMDPSRLLRQMRKGYRSQICFSATLFPLSYYMELLGAEETDYSVSVPSPFRAEQWETEIVPLSTRYADRETNRDRIAAAMLALASGRPGRYLFFFPSYAYMNAVYEAFAEQGGDALRTLLQRPEMTEDERAGYLAAFEADGGEALVGFAVLGGVFSEGIDLAGDRLQGVVIVGVGMPQPSFERDLMRSHFDAAGLPGFDYAYVYPGMNKVLQAGGRLIRTESDSGVLVLIDDRYGRAPYRRLLPGEWGGGRSRRTIKIRSGARARRSADRNF
;
A
#
# COMPACT_ATOMS: atom_id res chain seq x y z
N MET A 1 -19.61 -17.35 -8.84
CA MET A 1 -20.47 -16.56 -7.94
C MET A 1 -21.60 -17.47 -7.50
N PRO A 2 -22.04 -17.45 -6.22
CA PRO A 2 -23.37 -17.94 -5.93
C PRO A 2 -24.34 -16.97 -6.63
N GLU A 3 -25.10 -17.45 -7.62
CA GLU A 3 -26.09 -16.66 -8.39
C GLU A 3 -27.00 -15.82 -7.49
N ALA A 4 -27.35 -16.39 -6.33
CA ALA A 4 -28.13 -15.76 -5.26
C ALA A 4 -27.65 -14.37 -4.81
N LEU A 5 -26.34 -14.09 -4.82
CA LEU A 5 -25.81 -12.80 -4.38
C LEU A 5 -25.98 -11.71 -5.45
N SER A 6 -25.92 -12.08 -6.73
CA SER A 6 -26.18 -11.15 -7.83
C SER A 6 -27.66 -10.81 -7.89
N GLU A 7 -28.52 -11.82 -7.78
CA GLU A 7 -29.98 -11.67 -7.77
C GLU A 7 -30.46 -10.77 -6.62
N ALA A 8 -29.90 -10.92 -5.41
CA ALA A 8 -30.26 -10.09 -4.27
C ALA A 8 -29.91 -8.60 -4.48
N VAL A 9 -28.76 -8.30 -5.11
CA VAL A 9 -28.35 -6.91 -5.37
C VAL A 9 -29.11 -6.32 -6.56
N GLU A 10 -29.43 -7.12 -7.57
CA GLU A 10 -30.29 -6.70 -8.69
C GLU A 10 -31.70 -6.36 -8.20
N ALA A 11 -32.31 -7.21 -7.39
CA ALA A 11 -33.62 -6.95 -6.78
C ALA A 11 -33.61 -5.67 -5.92
N PHE A 12 -32.53 -5.43 -5.18
CA PHE A 12 -32.36 -4.20 -4.41
C PHE A 12 -32.22 -2.96 -5.30
N ALA A 13 -31.44 -3.03 -6.38
CA ALA A 13 -31.25 -1.92 -7.31
C ALA A 13 -32.57 -1.55 -8.02
N GLU A 14 -33.34 -2.55 -8.47
CA GLU A 14 -34.66 -2.36 -9.08
C GLU A 14 -35.66 -1.74 -8.09
N ALA A 15 -35.68 -2.22 -6.84
CA ALA A 15 -36.52 -1.66 -5.78
C ALA A 15 -36.15 -0.20 -5.46
N ALA A 16 -34.85 0.12 -5.44
CA ALA A 16 -34.36 1.47 -5.21
C ALA A 16 -34.68 2.42 -6.40
N GLU A 17 -34.58 1.95 -7.64
CA GLU A 17 -35.00 2.69 -8.84
C GLU A 17 -36.49 3.02 -8.78
N GLY A 18 -37.31 2.04 -8.40
CA GLY A 18 -38.75 2.23 -8.17
C GLY A 18 -39.03 3.27 -7.09
N ALA A 19 -38.31 3.25 -5.98
CA ALA A 19 -38.44 4.23 -4.90
C ALA A 19 -38.01 5.64 -5.32
N LEU A 20 -36.93 5.77 -6.12
CA LEU A 20 -36.44 7.04 -6.67
C LEU A 20 -37.49 7.69 -7.59
N VAL A 21 -38.04 6.91 -8.52
CA VAL A 21 -39.06 7.37 -9.47
C VAL A 21 -40.33 7.83 -8.73
N MET A 22 -40.66 7.20 -7.61
CA MET A 22 -41.79 7.58 -6.77
C MET A 22 -41.51 8.86 -5.95
N ALA A 23 -40.27 9.05 -5.47
CA ALA A 23 -39.83 10.25 -4.78
C ALA A 23 -39.80 11.48 -5.72
N GLU A 24 -39.31 11.33 -6.96
CA GLU A 24 -39.30 12.39 -7.98
C GLU A 24 -40.71 12.83 -8.41
N ARG A 25 -41.70 11.96 -8.28
CA ARG A 25 -43.12 12.24 -8.61
C ARG A 25 -43.90 12.92 -7.47
N GLY A 26 -43.24 13.30 -6.37
CA GLY A 26 -43.87 14.04 -5.26
C GLY A 26 -44.90 13.23 -4.48
N GLY A 27 -44.88 11.90 -4.57
CA GLY A 27 -45.76 11.02 -3.83
C GLY A 27 -45.17 10.65 -2.48
N GLY A 28 -45.65 11.27 -1.40
CA GLY A 28 -45.26 10.90 -0.04
C GLY A 28 -45.44 9.41 0.25
N PHE A 29 -44.46 8.81 0.90
CA PHE A 29 -44.45 7.43 1.35
C PHE A 29 -45.65 7.17 2.28
N LYS A 30 -46.66 6.44 1.80
CA LYS A 30 -47.65 5.77 2.66
C LYS A 30 -47.17 4.35 2.87
N GLY A 31 -46.73 4.08 4.10
CA GLY A 31 -46.28 2.76 4.52
C GLY A 31 -47.37 1.68 4.45
N GLY A 32 -46.88 0.45 4.43
CA GLY A 32 -47.60 -0.83 4.49
C GLY A 32 -46.63 -1.89 3.97
N GLU A 33 -46.43 -3.07 4.55
CA GLU A 33 -47.03 -3.80 5.66
C GLU A 33 -45.92 -4.66 6.30
N GLU A 34 -46.06 -5.02 7.58
CA GLU A 34 -45.20 -5.98 8.28
C GLU A 34 -45.14 -7.32 7.53
N MET A 35 -43.92 -7.84 7.29
CA MET A 35 -43.69 -9.27 7.04
C MET A 35 -43.05 -9.91 8.27
N PRO A 36 -43.44 -11.15 8.61
CA PRO A 36 -43.25 -11.73 9.92
C PRO A 36 -41.80 -12.17 10.14
N ALA A 37 -41.38 -12.08 11.39
CA ALA A 37 -40.20 -12.76 11.89
C ALA A 37 -40.42 -14.27 11.82
N ASP A 38 -39.57 -15.01 11.09
CA ASP A 38 -39.22 -16.34 11.55
C ASP A 38 -37.87 -16.89 11.04
N SER A 39 -37.19 -17.49 12.01
CA SER A 39 -36.25 -18.61 11.93
C SER A 39 -34.83 -18.45 11.34
N ALA A 40 -33.90 -18.77 12.23
CA ALA A 40 -32.69 -19.59 12.04
C ALA A 40 -31.54 -19.01 11.21
N GLY A 41 -30.45 -18.71 11.93
CA GLY A 41 -29.14 -18.47 11.34
C GLY A 41 -28.64 -19.68 10.56
N THR A 42 -27.87 -19.40 9.52
CA THR A 42 -26.90 -20.33 8.94
C THR A 42 -25.80 -19.49 8.29
N VAL A 43 -24.57 -19.70 8.75
CA VAL A 43 -23.33 -19.21 8.14
C VAL A 43 -23.11 -20.01 6.86
N ALA A 44 -22.90 -19.35 5.71
CA ALA A 44 -22.53 -20.04 4.48
C ALA A 44 -21.25 -19.44 3.90
N TYR A 45 -20.15 -20.17 4.10
CA TYR A 45 -18.95 -20.05 3.27
C TYR A 45 -19.17 -20.86 1.99
N ALA A 46 -18.75 -20.32 0.85
CA ALA A 46 -18.69 -21.08 -0.40
C ALA A 46 -17.22 -21.31 -0.80
N THR A 47 -16.58 -22.29 -0.16
CA THR A 47 -15.65 -23.25 -0.81
C THR A 47 -15.62 -24.53 0.04
N ALA A 48 -15.42 -25.67 -0.61
CA ALA A 48 -15.75 -27.03 -0.18
C ALA A 48 -15.25 -27.49 1.22
N GLU A 49 -16.12 -28.28 1.86
CA GLU A 49 -15.94 -29.25 2.98
C GLU A 49 -15.19 -28.79 4.24
N VAL A 50 -15.91 -28.70 5.39
CA VAL A 50 -15.56 -29.32 6.69
C VAL A 50 -16.76 -29.25 7.66
N SER A 51 -16.83 -30.29 8.48
CA SER A 51 -17.74 -30.66 9.58
C SER A 51 -17.94 -29.65 10.72
N ASP A 52 -19.05 -29.85 11.45
CA ASP A 52 -19.46 -29.21 12.70
C ASP A 52 -18.38 -29.12 13.79
N GLY A 53 -18.38 -27.98 14.48
CA GLY A 53 -17.62 -27.76 15.72
C GLY A 53 -17.71 -26.33 16.25
N ASP A 54 -18.70 -26.11 17.11
CA ASP A 54 -18.78 -25.21 18.28
C ASP A 54 -18.14 -23.79 18.24
N LEU A 55 -19.00 -22.78 18.44
CA LEU A 55 -18.61 -21.50 19.06
C LEU A 55 -19.68 -21.07 20.09
N ASP A 56 -19.32 -21.21 21.37
CA ASP A 56 -19.99 -20.59 22.52
C ASP A 56 -19.07 -19.51 23.13
N ALA A 57 -19.68 -18.63 23.93
CA ALA A 57 -19.14 -17.51 24.72
C ALA A 57 -18.91 -16.19 23.94
N SER A 58 -19.38 -15.01 24.39
CA SER A 58 -20.02 -14.63 25.65
C SER A 58 -20.70 -13.26 25.47
N ARG A 59 -21.83 -13.08 26.16
CA ARG A 59 -22.49 -11.80 26.43
C ARG A 59 -21.59 -10.90 27.28
N ASP A 60 -21.51 -9.62 26.93
CA ASP A 60 -21.68 -8.57 27.94
C ASP A 60 -22.16 -7.28 27.29
N ALA A 61 -23.21 -6.71 27.90
CA ALA A 61 -23.88 -5.49 27.50
C ALA A 61 -23.54 -4.41 28.54
N SER A 62 -22.90 -3.32 28.13
CA SER A 62 -23.12 -1.95 28.64
C SER A 62 -22.03 -1.00 28.12
N ALA A 63 -22.39 -0.10 27.21
CA ALA A 63 -21.66 1.14 27.00
C ALA A 63 -22.65 2.21 26.51
N ALA A 64 -22.62 3.36 27.18
CA ALA A 64 -23.45 4.54 26.94
C ALA A 64 -23.21 5.14 25.53
N PRO A 65 -24.15 5.94 24.98
CA PRO A 65 -23.99 6.51 23.64
C PRO A 65 -22.96 7.64 23.65
N GLU A 66 -21.96 7.55 22.79
CA GLU A 66 -20.96 8.61 22.56
C GLU A 66 -21.62 9.83 21.88
N GLU A 67 -21.31 11.02 22.41
CA GLU A 67 -21.63 12.31 21.80
C GLU A 67 -20.83 12.49 20.50
N GLY A 68 -21.51 12.32 19.37
CA GLY A 68 -20.94 12.52 18.04
C GLY A 68 -21.81 12.00 16.89
N ALA A 69 -23.10 11.74 17.13
CA ALA A 69 -24.00 11.30 16.07
C ALA A 69 -24.20 12.45 15.08
N GLU A 70 -23.58 12.35 13.91
CA GLU A 70 -23.95 13.11 12.72
C GLU A 70 -25.48 13.06 12.56
N ALA A 71 -26.07 14.19 12.17
CA ALA A 71 -27.50 14.26 11.91
C ALA A 71 -27.90 13.10 10.98
N PRO A 72 -29.03 12.40 11.22
CA PRO A 72 -29.42 11.28 10.39
C PRO A 72 -29.47 11.75 8.93
N ALA A 73 -28.67 11.11 8.08
CA ALA A 73 -28.59 11.42 6.67
C ALA A 73 -29.99 11.44 6.05
N ASP A 74 -30.23 12.37 5.12
CA ASP A 74 -31.52 12.50 4.44
C ASP A 74 -31.88 11.12 3.85
N PRO A 75 -33.06 10.54 4.18
CA PRO A 75 -33.49 9.26 3.61
C PRO A 75 -33.40 9.21 2.08
N HIS A 76 -33.54 10.35 1.41
CA HIS A 76 -33.36 10.47 -0.04
C HIS A 76 -31.89 10.33 -0.46
N GLU A 77 -30.94 10.92 0.27
CA GLU A 77 -29.51 10.75 0.03
C GLU A 77 -29.06 9.30 0.27
N LEU A 78 -29.52 8.69 1.37
CA LEU A 78 -29.22 7.28 1.67
C LEU A 78 -29.72 6.33 0.58
N LEU A 79 -30.91 6.60 0.03
CA LEU A 79 -31.47 5.82 -1.08
C LEU A 79 -30.63 5.97 -2.35
N LEU A 80 -30.23 7.20 -2.70
CA LEU A 80 -29.37 7.47 -3.86
C LEU A 80 -28.01 6.79 -3.72
N ASP A 81 -27.38 6.89 -2.56
CA ASP A 81 -26.09 6.25 -2.27
C ASP A 81 -26.20 4.74 -2.42
N ALA A 82 -27.25 4.13 -1.86
CA ALA A 82 -27.49 2.70 -1.97
C ALA A 82 -27.76 2.28 -3.41
N TYR A 83 -28.54 3.06 -4.17
CA TYR A 83 -28.81 2.81 -5.59
C TYR A 83 -27.52 2.85 -6.43
N PHE A 84 -26.71 3.90 -6.30
CA PHE A 84 -25.46 4.02 -7.05
C PHE A 84 -24.42 2.97 -6.63
N ALA A 85 -24.36 2.61 -5.34
CA ALA A 85 -23.54 1.52 -4.85
C ALA A 85 -23.97 0.17 -5.48
N ALA A 86 -25.27 -0.10 -5.56
CA ALA A 86 -25.80 -1.32 -6.18
C ALA A 86 -25.53 -1.36 -7.70
N LEU A 87 -25.73 -0.25 -8.41
CA LEU A 87 -25.35 -0.15 -9.83
C LEU A 87 -23.84 -0.35 -10.04
N GLY A 88 -23.02 0.22 -9.17
CA GLY A 88 -21.57 0.04 -9.17
C GLY A 88 -21.18 -1.43 -8.97
N TRP A 89 -21.85 -2.11 -8.02
CA TRP A 89 -21.69 -3.54 -7.79
C TRP A 89 -22.05 -4.37 -9.02
N ILE A 90 -23.24 -4.20 -9.59
CA ILE A 90 -23.71 -4.95 -10.78
C ILE A 90 -22.74 -4.76 -11.95
N ARG A 91 -22.25 -3.54 -12.18
CA ARG A 91 -21.24 -3.27 -13.23
C ARG A 91 -19.92 -3.98 -12.94
N THR A 92 -19.48 -4.01 -11.68
CA THR A 92 -18.23 -4.64 -11.27
C THR A 92 -18.31 -6.17 -11.35
N VAL A 93 -19.46 -6.77 -10.98
CA VAL A 93 -19.71 -8.22 -11.10
C VAL A 93 -19.55 -8.71 -12.54
N LYS A 94 -19.89 -7.89 -13.54
CA LYS A 94 -19.68 -8.25 -14.96
C LYS A 94 -18.20 -8.45 -15.34
N LEU A 95 -17.28 -7.94 -14.53
CA LEU A 95 -15.83 -8.13 -14.71
C LEU A 95 -15.27 -9.31 -13.89
N PHE A 96 -16.10 -9.93 -13.05
CA PHE A 96 -15.71 -11.02 -12.16
C PHE A 96 -15.08 -12.18 -12.92
N ASP A 97 -14.02 -12.72 -12.33
CA ASP A 97 -13.31 -13.88 -12.85
C ASP A 97 -12.90 -14.75 -11.65
N PRO A 98 -13.44 -15.97 -11.53
CA PRO A 98 -13.23 -16.83 -10.37
C PRO A 98 -11.77 -17.25 -10.19
N GLU A 99 -10.92 -17.15 -11.21
CA GLU A 99 -9.49 -17.46 -11.08
C GLU A 99 -8.70 -16.31 -10.45
N ARG A 100 -9.21 -15.07 -10.54
CA ARG A 100 -8.46 -13.84 -10.21
C ARG A 100 -9.15 -12.97 -9.16
N HIS A 101 -10.39 -13.29 -8.84
CA HIS A 101 -11.20 -12.56 -7.87
C HIS A 101 -11.72 -13.50 -6.80
N VAL A 102 -11.79 -12.99 -5.57
CA VAL A 102 -12.46 -13.63 -4.44
C VAL A 102 -13.60 -12.73 -4.00
N VAL A 103 -14.75 -13.33 -3.70
CA VAL A 103 -15.84 -12.62 -3.01
C VAL A 103 -15.86 -13.08 -1.57
N TYR A 104 -15.89 -12.13 -0.65
CA TYR A 104 -16.08 -12.42 0.76
C TYR A 104 -16.95 -11.32 1.40
N ALA A 105 -17.53 -11.66 2.54
CA ALA A 105 -18.29 -10.73 3.35
C ALA A 105 -17.63 -10.60 4.73
N GLU A 106 -17.63 -9.38 5.26
CA GLU A 106 -17.14 -9.06 6.59
C GLU A 106 -18.27 -8.36 7.34
N ARG A 107 -18.57 -8.82 8.56
CA ARG A 107 -19.51 -8.15 9.44
C ARG A 107 -18.73 -7.23 10.38
N GLN A 108 -18.99 -5.93 10.30
CA GLN A 108 -18.48 -4.95 11.26
C GLN A 108 -19.65 -4.42 12.09
N ARG A 109 -19.74 -4.86 13.34
CA ARG A 109 -20.85 -4.55 14.25
C ARG A 109 -22.21 -4.90 13.63
N ALA A 110 -23.03 -3.89 13.30
CA ALA A 110 -24.34 -4.05 12.68
C ALA A 110 -24.26 -4.10 11.13
N ASP A 111 -23.12 -3.71 10.55
CA ASP A 111 -22.96 -3.58 9.11
C ASP A 111 -22.42 -4.86 8.48
N LEU A 112 -22.91 -5.17 7.29
CA LEU A 112 -22.39 -6.24 6.45
C LEU A 112 -21.72 -5.62 5.22
N ARG A 113 -20.41 -5.84 5.07
CA ARG A 113 -19.66 -5.42 3.91
C ARG A 113 -19.39 -6.62 3.01
N ILE A 114 -19.83 -6.55 1.77
CA ILE A 114 -19.51 -7.55 0.75
C ILE A 114 -18.44 -6.95 -0.18
N LYS A 115 -17.38 -7.71 -0.48
CA LYS A 115 -16.28 -7.24 -1.33
C LYS A 115 -15.96 -8.24 -2.44
N ILE A 116 -15.81 -7.72 -3.66
CA ILE A 116 -15.12 -8.41 -4.76
C ILE A 116 -13.67 -7.93 -4.72
N PHE A 117 -12.76 -8.84 -4.37
CA PHE A 117 -11.34 -8.54 -4.25
C PHE A 117 -10.57 -9.10 -5.43
N CYS A 118 -9.93 -8.22 -6.21
CA CYS A 118 -9.06 -8.57 -7.34
C CYS A 118 -7.65 -8.89 -6.83
N MET A 119 -7.24 -10.16 -6.98
CA MET A 119 -5.90 -10.62 -6.59
C MET A 119 -4.89 -10.44 -7.72
N ASP A 120 -5.33 -10.51 -8.98
CA ASP A 120 -4.47 -10.36 -10.16
C ASP A 120 -5.17 -9.54 -11.27
N PRO A 121 -4.73 -8.28 -11.51
CA PRO A 121 -5.33 -7.38 -12.48
C PRO A 121 -4.89 -7.64 -13.94
N SER A 122 -3.92 -8.53 -14.17
CA SER A 122 -3.25 -8.70 -15.47
C SER A 122 -4.20 -8.94 -16.64
N ARG A 123 -5.25 -9.75 -16.44
CA ARG A 123 -6.26 -10.01 -17.48
C ARG A 123 -7.03 -8.75 -17.86
N LEU A 124 -7.48 -7.98 -16.86
CA LEU A 124 -8.27 -6.76 -17.10
C LEU A 124 -7.40 -5.68 -17.77
N LEU A 125 -6.16 -5.50 -17.30
CA LEU A 125 -5.21 -4.58 -17.92
C LEU A 125 -4.88 -4.97 -19.36
N ARG A 126 -4.70 -6.27 -19.63
CA ARG A 126 -4.56 -6.79 -21.00
C ARG A 126 -5.81 -6.58 -21.85
N GLN A 127 -7.01 -6.62 -21.28
CA GLN A 127 -8.23 -6.31 -22.02
C GLN A 127 -8.32 -4.81 -22.35
N MET A 128 -7.90 -3.93 -21.45
CA MET A 128 -7.86 -2.48 -21.69
C MET A 128 -6.94 -2.10 -22.86
N ARG A 129 -5.92 -2.91 -23.16
CA ARG A 129 -5.05 -2.69 -24.34
C ARG A 129 -5.81 -2.82 -25.68
N LYS A 130 -6.95 -3.53 -25.70
CA LYS A 130 -7.72 -3.76 -26.92
C LYS A 130 -8.32 -2.44 -27.41
N GLY A 131 -8.01 -2.06 -28.64
CA GLY A 131 -8.44 -0.79 -29.25
C GLY A 131 -7.31 0.23 -29.40
N TYR A 132 -6.16 0.00 -28.78
CA TYR A 132 -4.96 0.83 -28.95
C TYR A 132 -3.91 0.12 -29.82
N ARG A 133 -3.12 0.92 -30.55
CA ARG A 133 -2.00 0.39 -31.37
C ARG A 133 -0.86 -0.16 -30.49
N SER A 134 -0.62 0.47 -29.35
CA SER A 134 0.45 0.15 -28.41
C SER A 134 0.16 0.73 -27.02
N GLN A 135 0.64 0.06 -25.98
CA GLN A 135 0.64 0.53 -24.59
C GLN A 135 2.09 0.68 -24.14
N ILE A 136 2.45 1.83 -23.58
CA ILE A 136 3.80 2.10 -23.07
C ILE A 136 3.68 2.35 -21.57
N CYS A 137 4.21 1.41 -20.78
CA CYS A 137 4.28 1.54 -19.32
C CYS A 137 5.72 1.96 -18.95
N PHE A 138 5.88 3.13 -18.34
CA PHE A 138 7.18 3.62 -17.90
C PHE A 138 7.10 4.07 -16.44
N SER A 139 8.13 3.73 -15.65
CA SER A 139 8.33 4.25 -14.30
C SER A 139 9.77 3.95 -13.86
N ALA A 140 10.31 4.82 -12.99
CA ALA A 140 11.65 4.66 -12.43
C ALA A 140 11.75 3.47 -11.44
N THR A 141 10.61 2.97 -10.95
CA THR A 141 10.55 1.95 -9.89
C THR A 141 9.87 0.65 -10.31
N LEU A 142 9.78 0.37 -11.62
CA LEU A 142 9.34 -0.93 -12.16
C LEU A 142 10.39 -2.03 -11.94
N PHE A 143 10.67 -2.34 -10.68
CA PHE A 143 11.66 -3.35 -10.29
C PHE A 143 11.13 -4.22 -9.13
N PRO A 144 11.20 -5.56 -9.21
CA PRO A 144 11.76 -6.35 -10.32
C PRO A 144 10.85 -6.34 -11.54
N LEU A 145 11.43 -6.22 -12.72
CA LEU A 145 10.66 -5.98 -13.95
C LEU A 145 9.72 -7.14 -14.32
N SER A 146 10.13 -8.38 -14.06
CA SER A 146 9.29 -9.57 -14.29
C SER A 146 7.99 -9.54 -13.50
N TYR A 147 8.03 -9.05 -12.25
CA TYR A 147 6.85 -8.90 -11.41
C TYR A 147 5.83 -7.92 -12.02
N TYR A 148 6.30 -6.75 -12.44
CA TYR A 148 5.42 -5.76 -13.07
C TYR A 148 4.93 -6.20 -14.44
N MET A 149 5.76 -6.88 -15.24
CA MET A 149 5.33 -7.42 -16.53
C MET A 149 4.19 -8.43 -16.36
N GLU A 150 4.30 -9.33 -15.37
CA GLU A 150 3.23 -10.27 -15.03
C GLU A 150 1.94 -9.53 -14.66
N LEU A 151 2.00 -8.63 -13.67
CA LEU A 151 0.82 -7.92 -13.19
C LEU A 151 0.19 -6.98 -14.21
N LEU A 152 0.98 -6.40 -15.13
CA LEU A 152 0.49 -5.54 -16.20
C LEU A 152 -0.09 -6.33 -17.38
N GLY A 153 -0.04 -7.67 -17.34
CA GLY A 153 -0.57 -8.53 -18.39
C GLY A 153 0.27 -8.55 -19.66
N ALA A 154 1.60 -8.38 -19.51
CA ALA A 154 2.53 -8.48 -20.63
C ALA A 154 2.54 -9.91 -21.21
N GLU A 155 2.64 -10.01 -22.52
CA GLU A 155 2.70 -11.25 -23.29
C GLU A 155 4.12 -11.53 -23.75
N GLU A 156 4.43 -12.74 -24.23
CA GLU A 156 5.81 -13.11 -24.55
C GLU A 156 6.48 -12.25 -25.64
N THR A 157 5.65 -11.66 -26.50
CA THR A 157 6.08 -10.76 -27.56
C THR A 157 6.38 -9.34 -27.08
N ASP A 158 5.93 -8.98 -25.88
CA ASP A 158 6.17 -7.67 -25.31
C ASP A 158 7.65 -7.55 -24.89
N TYR A 159 8.22 -6.37 -25.12
CA TYR A 159 9.62 -6.09 -24.83
C TYR A 159 9.72 -5.07 -23.71
N SER A 160 10.78 -5.19 -22.92
CA SER A 160 11.12 -4.22 -21.90
C SER A 160 12.47 -3.57 -22.18
N VAL A 161 12.62 -2.34 -21.70
CA VAL A 161 13.86 -1.58 -21.78
C VAL A 161 14.14 -1.02 -20.40
N SER A 162 15.31 -1.34 -19.86
CA SER A 162 15.85 -0.66 -18.67
C SER A 162 16.92 0.34 -19.12
N VAL A 163 16.74 1.60 -18.76
CA VAL A 163 17.71 2.67 -19.01
C VAL A 163 18.56 2.83 -17.74
N PRO A 164 19.90 2.87 -17.84
CA PRO A 164 20.77 3.12 -16.69
C PRO A 164 20.45 4.48 -16.06
N SER A 165 20.72 4.60 -14.75
CA SER A 165 20.65 5.89 -14.08
C SER A 165 21.64 6.87 -14.74
N PRO A 166 21.24 8.13 -14.99
CA PRO A 166 22.18 9.17 -15.42
C PRO A 166 23.08 9.63 -14.26
N PHE A 167 22.70 9.33 -13.01
CA PHE A 167 23.42 9.75 -11.81
C PHE A 167 24.62 8.86 -11.52
N ARG A 168 25.68 9.49 -11.03
CA ARG A 168 26.95 8.84 -10.68
C ARG A 168 26.89 8.24 -9.28
N ALA A 169 27.63 7.16 -9.05
CA ALA A 169 27.63 6.47 -7.77
C ALA A 169 28.16 7.36 -6.62
N GLU A 170 29.08 8.28 -6.93
CA GLU A 170 29.69 9.19 -5.95
C GLU A 170 28.72 10.24 -5.40
N GLN A 171 27.55 10.42 -6.04
CA GLN A 171 26.47 11.27 -5.52
C GLN A 171 25.76 10.63 -4.31
N TRP A 172 25.94 9.32 -4.10
CA TRP A 172 25.26 8.55 -3.06
C TRP A 172 26.23 8.11 -1.98
N GLU A 173 26.06 8.63 -0.77
CA GLU A 173 26.66 8.07 0.44
C GLU A 173 25.65 7.11 1.07
N THR A 174 25.72 5.82 0.71
CA THR A 174 24.74 4.82 1.19
C THR A 174 25.29 4.00 2.34
N GLU A 175 24.51 3.89 3.43
CA GLU A 175 24.81 3.04 4.58
C GLU A 175 23.64 2.07 4.86
N ILE A 176 23.97 0.81 5.16
CA ILE A 176 23.00 -0.17 5.69
C ILE A 176 23.28 -0.38 7.17
N VAL A 177 22.32 -0.02 8.01
CA VAL A 177 22.37 -0.25 9.46
C VAL A 177 21.58 -1.54 9.77
N PRO A 178 22.25 -2.66 10.09
CA PRO A 178 21.63 -3.98 10.15
C PRO A 178 20.88 -4.24 11.47
N LEU A 179 19.95 -3.35 11.83
CA LEU A 179 19.06 -3.52 12.99
C LEU A 179 17.75 -4.18 12.55
N SER A 180 17.16 -5.05 13.37
CA SER A 180 15.86 -5.62 13.04
C SER A 180 14.74 -4.63 13.35
N THR A 181 13.86 -4.38 12.37
CA THR A 181 12.64 -3.56 12.55
C THR A 181 11.35 -4.38 12.56
N ARG A 182 11.48 -5.72 12.71
CA ARG A 182 10.33 -6.61 12.91
C ARG A 182 9.63 -6.28 14.21
N TYR A 183 8.31 -6.48 14.23
CA TYR A 183 7.46 -6.10 15.35
C TYR A 183 8.02 -6.51 16.72
N ALA A 184 8.49 -7.75 16.87
CA ALA A 184 9.07 -8.26 18.11
C ALA A 184 10.36 -7.57 18.57
N ASP A 185 11.15 -7.02 17.65
CA ASP A 185 12.46 -6.42 17.92
C ASP A 185 12.41 -4.89 17.96
N ARG A 186 11.25 -4.28 17.65
CA ARG A 186 11.11 -2.83 17.49
C ARG A 186 11.43 -2.06 18.76
N GLU A 187 10.94 -2.54 19.89
CA GLU A 187 11.16 -1.90 21.19
C GLU A 187 12.64 -1.97 21.57
N THR A 188 13.25 -3.15 21.46
CA THR A 188 14.67 -3.36 21.81
C THR A 188 15.64 -2.56 20.93
N ASN A 189 15.28 -2.29 19.67
CA ASN A 189 16.12 -1.51 18.76
C ASN A 189 15.75 -0.04 18.66
N ARG A 190 14.64 0.41 19.28
CA ARG A 190 14.13 1.78 19.20
C ARG A 190 15.21 2.81 19.52
N ASP A 191 15.85 2.68 20.67
CA ASP A 191 16.84 3.65 21.15
C ASP A 191 18.10 3.68 20.28
N ARG A 192 18.50 2.53 19.73
CA ARG A 192 19.64 2.40 18.81
C ARG A 192 19.37 3.06 17.46
N ILE A 193 18.13 2.95 16.97
CA ILE A 193 17.70 3.60 15.73
C ILE A 193 17.67 5.12 15.92
N ALA A 194 17.07 5.58 17.03
CA ALA A 194 17.06 6.99 17.41
C ALA A 194 18.48 7.56 17.54
N ALA A 195 19.39 6.84 18.20
CA ALA A 195 20.79 7.24 18.34
C ALA A 195 21.51 7.38 17.00
N ALA A 196 21.30 6.43 16.07
CA ALA A 196 21.90 6.48 14.74
C ALA A 196 21.38 7.68 13.93
N MET A 197 20.08 7.95 14.00
CA MET A 197 19.46 9.11 13.36
C MET A 197 19.95 10.44 13.93
N LEU A 198 20.08 10.52 15.26
CA LEU A 198 20.57 11.71 15.95
C LEU A 198 22.05 11.96 15.60
N ALA A 199 22.88 10.92 15.63
CA ALA A 199 24.28 11.02 15.24
C ALA A 199 24.44 11.53 13.81
N LEU A 200 23.60 11.07 12.87
CA LEU A 200 23.57 11.56 11.50
C LEU A 200 23.19 13.05 11.43
N ALA A 201 22.05 13.42 12.01
CA ALA A 201 21.51 14.78 11.91
C ALA A 201 22.37 15.82 12.65
N SER A 202 22.96 15.45 13.80
CA SER A 202 23.86 16.32 14.56
C SER A 202 25.27 16.38 13.98
N GLY A 203 25.76 15.28 13.40
CA GLY A 203 27.11 15.20 12.84
C GLY A 203 27.25 15.94 11.50
N ARG A 204 26.19 15.99 10.70
CA ARG A 204 26.14 16.70 9.43
C ARG A 204 24.86 17.54 9.36
N PRO A 205 24.88 18.79 9.84
CA PRO A 205 23.71 19.67 9.77
C PRO A 205 23.17 19.79 8.35
N GLY A 206 21.88 19.58 8.18
CA GLY A 206 21.26 19.51 6.88
C GLY A 206 19.78 19.16 6.91
N ARG A 207 19.20 18.96 5.74
CA ARG A 207 17.78 18.59 5.57
C ARG A 207 17.63 17.09 5.38
N TYR A 208 16.97 16.46 6.33
CA TYR A 208 16.77 15.02 6.37
C TYR A 208 15.30 14.65 6.38
N LEU A 209 14.96 13.56 5.69
CA LEU A 209 13.64 12.95 5.76
C LEU A 209 13.75 11.49 6.23
N PHE A 210 13.19 11.21 7.39
CA PHE A 210 13.20 9.91 8.05
C PHE A 210 11.85 9.23 7.84
N PHE A 211 11.86 8.12 7.12
CA PHE A 211 10.68 7.33 6.76
C PHE A 211 10.50 6.12 7.65
N PHE A 212 9.27 5.91 8.11
CA PHE A 212 8.90 4.84 9.03
C PHE A 212 7.77 3.96 8.48
N PRO A 213 7.66 2.69 8.89
CA PRO A 213 6.64 1.77 8.37
C PRO A 213 5.23 2.06 8.89
N SER A 214 5.08 2.90 9.92
CA SER A 214 3.79 3.22 10.56
C SER A 214 3.93 4.42 11.49
N TYR A 215 2.84 5.17 11.69
CA TYR A 215 2.76 6.27 12.67
C TYR A 215 3.17 5.84 14.08
N ALA A 216 2.67 4.71 14.57
CA ALA A 216 3.00 4.22 15.91
C ALA A 216 4.51 4.06 16.12
N TYR A 217 5.21 3.47 15.15
CA TYR A 217 6.65 3.29 15.26
C TYR A 217 7.45 4.57 15.02
N MET A 218 6.95 5.46 14.15
CA MET A 218 7.52 6.80 13.97
C MET A 218 7.50 7.59 15.28
N ASN A 219 6.35 7.62 15.96
CA ASN A 219 6.20 8.34 17.21
C ASN A 219 7.09 7.75 18.32
N ALA A 220 7.13 6.42 18.45
CA ALA A 220 7.99 5.77 19.44
C ALA A 220 9.48 6.09 19.22
N VAL A 221 9.96 6.06 17.97
CA VAL A 221 11.36 6.41 17.67
C VAL A 221 11.60 7.92 17.80
N TYR A 222 10.62 8.76 17.47
CA TYR A 222 10.69 10.20 17.65
C TYR A 222 10.82 10.58 19.13
N GLU A 223 10.04 9.95 20.02
CA GLU A 223 10.13 10.13 21.47
C GLU A 223 11.55 9.79 21.96
N ALA A 224 12.07 8.62 21.60
CA ALA A 224 13.45 8.22 21.95
C ALA A 224 14.52 9.16 21.35
N PHE A 225 14.27 9.70 20.15
CA PHE A 225 15.15 10.68 19.50
C PHE A 225 15.17 12.01 20.26
N ALA A 226 14.00 12.50 20.69
CA ALA A 226 13.85 13.69 21.52
C ALA A 226 14.57 13.53 22.87
N GLU A 227 14.31 12.41 23.58
CA GLU A 227 14.94 12.08 24.87
C GLU A 227 16.46 12.05 24.82
N GLN A 228 17.04 11.67 23.67
CA GLN A 228 18.48 11.60 23.46
C GLN A 228 19.12 12.94 23.07
N GLY A 229 18.34 14.03 23.01
CA GLY A 229 18.82 15.38 22.67
C GLY A 229 18.38 15.88 21.29
N GLY A 230 17.50 15.15 20.61
CA GLY A 230 16.91 15.55 19.33
C GLY A 230 16.07 16.83 19.39
N ASP A 231 15.58 17.22 20.57
CA ASP A 231 14.83 18.47 20.79
C ASP A 231 15.65 19.75 20.51
N ALA A 232 16.98 19.63 20.46
CA ALA A 232 17.85 20.73 20.05
C ALA A 232 17.83 20.97 18.52
N LEU A 233 17.30 20.03 17.75
CA LEU A 233 17.17 20.11 16.30
C LEU A 233 15.76 20.58 15.92
N ARG A 234 15.66 21.31 14.81
CA ARG A 234 14.36 21.64 14.23
C ARG A 234 13.76 20.39 13.60
N THR A 235 12.63 19.92 14.13
CA THR A 235 11.95 18.71 13.66
C THR A 235 10.54 19.00 13.15
N LEU A 236 10.06 18.15 12.23
CA LEU A 236 8.66 18.12 11.78
C LEU A 236 8.16 16.69 11.83
N LEU A 237 6.99 16.50 12.45
CA LEU A 237 6.37 15.18 12.58
C LEU A 237 5.09 15.12 11.73
N GLN A 238 5.02 14.16 10.82
CA GLN A 238 3.79 13.89 10.08
C GLN A 238 2.69 13.42 11.04
N ARG A 239 1.51 14.05 10.98
CA ARG A 239 0.34 13.61 11.75
C ARG A 239 -0.60 12.72 10.90
N PRO A 240 -1.38 11.83 11.51
CA PRO A 240 -2.56 11.27 10.87
C PRO A 240 -3.49 12.39 10.40
N GLU A 241 -4.20 12.18 9.29
CA GLU A 241 -5.30 13.06 8.84
C GLU A 241 -4.90 14.53 8.60
N MET A 242 -3.63 14.80 8.27
CA MET A 242 -3.22 16.16 7.91
C MET A 242 -4.09 16.73 6.79
N THR A 243 -4.49 17.99 6.89
CA THR A 243 -5.17 18.69 5.80
C THR A 243 -4.20 18.93 4.64
N GLU A 244 -4.72 19.35 3.49
CA GLU A 244 -3.86 19.72 2.36
C GLU A 244 -2.93 20.88 2.71
N ASP A 245 -3.43 21.89 3.43
CA ASP A 245 -2.65 23.03 3.90
C ASP A 245 -1.55 22.63 4.89
N GLU A 246 -1.84 21.70 5.82
CA GLU A 246 -0.84 21.20 6.75
C GLU A 246 0.25 20.41 6.02
N ARG A 247 -0.12 19.62 5.00
CA ARG A 247 0.85 18.92 4.15
C ARG A 247 1.71 19.92 3.37
N ALA A 248 1.09 20.94 2.78
CA ALA A 248 1.80 22.00 2.06
C ALA A 248 2.77 22.74 2.99
N GLY A 249 2.36 23.07 4.22
CA GLY A 249 3.21 23.71 5.22
C GLY A 249 4.41 22.86 5.63
N TYR A 250 4.23 21.54 5.78
CA TYR A 250 5.34 20.61 6.02
C TYR A 250 6.37 20.65 4.89
N LEU A 251 5.91 20.61 3.63
CA LEU A 251 6.80 20.65 2.46
C LEU A 251 7.48 22.01 2.30
N ALA A 252 6.74 23.10 2.51
CA ALA A 252 7.28 24.45 2.42
C ALA A 252 8.44 24.68 3.40
N ALA A 253 8.43 24.01 4.56
CA ALA A 253 9.54 24.08 5.50
C ALA A 253 10.85 23.47 4.94
N PHE A 254 10.76 22.49 4.04
CA PHE A 254 11.90 21.93 3.31
C PHE A 254 12.32 22.76 2.09
N GLU A 255 11.47 23.68 1.62
CA GLU A 255 11.77 24.60 0.52
C GLU A 255 12.28 25.95 1.00
N ALA A 256 12.02 26.34 2.25
CA ALA A 256 12.38 27.63 2.80
C ALA A 256 13.87 27.94 2.58
N ASP A 257 14.18 29.11 2.03
CA ASP A 257 15.56 29.56 1.83
C ASP A 257 16.22 29.82 3.20
N GLY A 258 17.47 29.38 3.39
CA GLY A 258 18.23 29.71 4.60
C GLY A 258 19.17 28.63 5.14
N GLY A 259 19.21 27.43 4.54
CA GLY A 259 20.18 26.39 4.92
C GLY A 259 20.05 25.86 6.35
N GLU A 260 18.97 26.21 7.08
CA GLU A 260 18.71 25.67 8.40
C GLU A 260 18.54 24.16 8.34
N ALA A 261 19.21 23.47 9.27
CA ALA A 261 19.06 22.04 9.46
C ALA A 261 17.61 21.74 9.87
N LEU A 262 17.03 20.71 9.24
CA LEU A 262 15.64 20.32 9.45
C LEU A 262 15.52 18.81 9.33
N VAL A 263 14.84 18.19 10.28
CA VAL A 263 14.58 16.74 10.25
C VAL A 263 13.08 16.50 10.18
N GLY A 264 12.63 15.95 9.07
CA GLY A 264 11.24 15.51 8.90
C GLY A 264 11.08 14.04 9.23
N PHE A 265 10.05 13.70 10.00
CA PHE A 265 9.60 12.34 10.26
C PHE A 265 8.30 12.10 9.48
N ALA A 266 8.28 11.05 8.68
CA ALA A 266 7.14 10.70 7.83
C ALA A 266 6.93 9.19 7.71
N VAL A 267 5.73 8.78 7.31
CA VAL A 267 5.37 7.39 7.04
C VAL A 267 5.70 7.03 5.59
N LEU A 268 6.32 5.87 5.41
CA LEU A 268 6.71 5.32 4.12
C LEU A 268 5.49 4.84 3.31
N GLY A 269 5.42 5.23 2.04
CA GLY A 269 4.30 4.89 1.15
C GLY A 269 3.08 5.79 1.33
N GLY A 270 3.29 7.03 1.80
CA GLY A 270 2.29 8.10 1.82
C GLY A 270 2.66 9.25 0.87
N VAL A 271 1.92 10.36 0.97
CA VAL A 271 2.09 11.55 0.12
C VAL A 271 3.54 12.05 0.11
N PHE A 272 4.22 12.03 1.26
CA PHE A 272 5.60 12.47 1.41
C PHE A 272 6.65 11.57 0.73
N SER A 273 6.34 10.31 0.41
CA SER A 273 7.26 9.43 -0.33
C SER A 273 7.00 9.40 -1.84
N GLU A 274 5.80 9.78 -2.29
CA GLU A 274 5.38 9.64 -3.69
C GLU A 274 5.31 10.99 -4.43
N GLY A 275 4.90 12.07 -3.77
CA GLY A 275 4.51 13.33 -4.42
C GLY A 275 5.47 14.52 -4.25
N ILE A 276 6.62 14.34 -3.61
CA ILE A 276 7.49 15.48 -3.23
C ILE A 276 8.65 15.68 -4.21
N ASP A 277 8.93 16.94 -4.53
CA ASP A 277 10.03 17.33 -5.42
C ASP A 277 11.02 18.27 -4.73
N LEU A 278 11.81 17.69 -3.82
CA LEU A 278 12.88 18.40 -3.12
C LEU A 278 14.21 18.17 -3.85
N ALA A 279 14.57 19.08 -4.76
CA ALA A 279 15.84 19.04 -5.49
C ALA A 279 16.92 19.91 -4.81
N GLY A 280 18.20 19.63 -5.08
CA GLY A 280 19.32 20.42 -4.57
C GLY A 280 19.54 20.26 -3.06
N ASP A 281 19.81 21.38 -2.38
CA ASP A 281 20.07 21.42 -0.94
C ASP A 281 18.81 21.24 -0.07
N ARG A 282 17.64 21.12 -0.70
CA ARG A 282 16.35 20.90 -0.04
C ARG A 282 16.22 19.53 0.61
N LEU A 283 16.99 18.53 0.16
CA LEU A 283 17.03 17.19 0.74
C LEU A 283 18.43 16.60 0.61
N GLN A 284 19.16 16.56 1.72
CA GLN A 284 20.57 16.12 1.78
C GLN A 284 20.72 14.72 2.38
N GLY A 285 19.68 14.21 3.04
CA GLY A 285 19.66 12.82 3.44
C GLY A 285 18.27 12.23 3.59
N VAL A 286 18.20 10.93 3.34
CA VAL A 286 17.00 10.12 3.51
C VAL A 286 17.36 8.93 4.39
N VAL A 287 16.56 8.69 5.43
CA VAL A 287 16.67 7.49 6.27
C VAL A 287 15.40 6.68 6.09
N ILE A 288 15.53 5.38 5.80
CA ILE A 288 14.38 4.48 5.63
C ILE A 288 14.47 3.39 6.68
N VAL A 289 13.52 3.41 7.62
CA VAL A 289 13.38 2.40 8.67
C VAL A 289 12.50 1.26 8.19
N GLY A 290 13.07 0.07 8.13
CA GLY A 290 12.41 -1.13 7.63
C GLY A 290 12.34 -1.21 6.11
N VAL A 291 11.71 -2.27 5.60
CA VAL A 291 11.63 -2.61 4.15
C VAL A 291 10.28 -2.27 3.50
N GLY A 292 9.48 -1.42 4.14
CA GLY A 292 8.17 -0.96 3.62
C GLY A 292 7.10 -2.03 3.41
N MET A 293 7.31 -3.25 3.91
CA MET A 293 6.36 -4.35 3.77
C MET A 293 4.97 -3.96 4.30
N PRO A 294 3.89 -4.25 3.55
CA PRO A 294 2.53 -4.05 4.03
C PRO A 294 2.27 -4.91 5.27
N GLN A 295 1.31 -4.48 6.09
CA GLN A 295 0.88 -5.27 7.24
C GLN A 295 0.22 -6.58 6.77
N PRO A 296 0.39 -7.69 7.51
CA PRO A 296 -0.39 -8.91 7.28
C PRO A 296 -1.89 -8.59 7.34
N SER A 297 -2.64 -9.12 6.38
CA SER A 297 -4.09 -9.01 6.34
C SER A 297 -4.67 -10.17 5.56
N PHE A 298 -5.96 -10.44 5.77
CA PHE A 298 -6.69 -11.46 5.03
C PHE A 298 -6.50 -11.31 3.51
N GLU A 299 -6.64 -10.10 2.98
CA GLU A 299 -6.42 -9.79 1.56
C GLU A 299 -4.98 -10.07 1.09
N ARG A 300 -3.99 -9.78 1.93
CA ARG A 300 -2.58 -10.04 1.61
C ARG A 300 -2.28 -11.54 1.57
N ASP A 301 -2.90 -12.30 2.46
CA ASP A 301 -2.78 -13.75 2.47
C ASP A 301 -3.52 -14.41 1.31
N LEU A 302 -4.66 -13.84 0.87
CA LEU A 302 -5.32 -14.23 -0.39
C LEU A 302 -4.40 -14.00 -1.60
N MET A 303 -3.82 -12.80 -1.73
CA MET A 303 -2.86 -12.49 -2.81
C MET A 303 -1.67 -13.45 -2.80
N ARG A 304 -1.08 -13.68 -1.61
CA ARG A 304 0.02 -14.63 -1.46
C ARG A 304 -0.38 -16.02 -1.96
N SER A 305 -1.51 -16.54 -1.47
CA SER A 305 -1.98 -17.89 -1.80
C SER A 305 -2.27 -18.03 -3.30
N HIS A 306 -2.85 -17.00 -3.92
CA HIS A 306 -3.09 -16.96 -5.36
C HIS A 306 -1.80 -17.11 -6.17
N PHE A 307 -0.78 -16.30 -5.88
CA PHE A 307 0.49 -16.37 -6.61
C PHE A 307 1.31 -17.62 -6.27
N ASP A 308 1.24 -18.13 -5.04
CA ASP A 308 1.84 -19.42 -4.67
C ASP A 308 1.21 -20.57 -5.49
N ALA A 309 -0.12 -20.59 -5.64
CA ALA A 309 -0.83 -21.57 -6.47
C ALA A 309 -0.47 -21.48 -7.96
N ALA A 310 -0.11 -20.29 -8.45
CA ALA A 310 0.41 -20.06 -9.80
C ALA A 310 1.88 -20.47 -9.98
N GLY A 311 2.55 -20.98 -8.93
CA GLY A 311 3.97 -21.35 -8.95
C GLY A 311 4.93 -20.15 -8.91
N LEU A 312 4.44 -18.99 -8.51
CA LEU A 312 5.20 -17.75 -8.34
C LEU A 312 5.58 -17.57 -6.85
N PRO A 313 6.57 -16.72 -6.51
CA PRO A 313 6.90 -16.44 -5.12
C PRO A 313 5.82 -15.55 -4.48
N GLY A 314 4.74 -16.14 -3.98
CA GLY A 314 3.56 -15.40 -3.52
C GLY A 314 3.84 -14.46 -2.35
N PHE A 315 4.74 -14.83 -1.44
CA PHE A 315 5.19 -13.92 -0.37
C PHE A 315 5.89 -12.68 -0.94
N ASP A 316 6.72 -12.85 -1.97
CA ASP A 316 7.42 -11.72 -2.57
C ASP A 316 6.43 -10.79 -3.31
N TYR A 317 5.47 -11.37 -4.04
CA TYR A 317 4.44 -10.62 -4.77
C TYR A 317 3.51 -9.84 -3.84
N ALA A 318 3.08 -10.45 -2.73
CA ALA A 318 2.12 -9.83 -1.81
C ALA A 318 2.78 -8.82 -0.84
N TYR A 319 4.04 -9.04 -0.47
CA TYR A 319 4.71 -8.31 0.61
C TYR A 319 6.04 -7.63 0.20
N VAL A 320 6.99 -8.37 -0.36
CA VAL A 320 8.36 -7.88 -0.55
C VAL A 320 8.45 -6.85 -1.69
N TYR A 321 7.96 -7.16 -2.88
CA TYR A 321 8.05 -6.25 -4.02
C TYR A 321 7.24 -4.96 -3.83
N PRO A 322 5.99 -5.00 -3.30
CA PRO A 322 5.28 -3.78 -2.93
C PRO A 322 6.05 -2.94 -1.90
N GLY A 323 6.64 -3.58 -0.89
CA GLY A 323 7.40 -2.87 0.14
C GLY A 323 8.67 -2.22 -0.39
N MET A 324 9.45 -2.97 -1.17
CA MET A 324 10.66 -2.44 -1.80
C MET A 324 10.37 -1.36 -2.83
N ASN A 325 9.23 -1.40 -3.53
CA ASN A 325 8.83 -0.28 -4.41
C ASN A 325 8.71 1.03 -3.62
N LYS A 326 8.09 1.00 -2.43
CA LYS A 326 8.02 2.19 -1.55
C LYS A 326 9.40 2.67 -1.12
N VAL A 327 10.31 1.75 -0.79
CA VAL A 327 11.70 2.07 -0.44
C VAL A 327 12.41 2.77 -1.61
N LEU A 328 12.26 2.23 -2.82
CA LEU A 328 12.83 2.80 -4.04
C LEU A 328 12.25 4.19 -4.36
N GLN A 329 10.93 4.36 -4.19
CA GLN A 329 10.25 5.63 -4.42
C GLN A 329 10.68 6.71 -3.42
N ALA A 330 10.87 6.35 -2.15
CA ALA A 330 11.30 7.27 -1.09
C ALA A 330 12.79 7.63 -1.23
N GLY A 331 13.68 6.65 -1.36
CA GLY A 331 15.12 6.91 -1.50
C GLY A 331 15.47 7.55 -2.85
N GLY A 332 14.70 7.27 -3.91
CA GLY A 332 14.84 7.92 -5.22
C GLY A 332 14.51 9.42 -5.22
N ARG A 333 14.06 9.99 -4.09
CA ARG A 333 13.88 11.44 -3.93
C ARG A 333 15.15 12.18 -3.59
N LEU A 334 16.17 11.48 -3.08
CA LEU A 334 17.40 12.10 -2.60
C LEU A 334 18.19 12.78 -3.72
N ILE A 335 18.25 12.17 -4.91
CA ILE A 335 19.01 12.68 -6.05
C ILE A 335 18.06 12.93 -7.22
N ARG A 336 17.88 14.20 -7.59
CA ARG A 336 16.99 14.66 -8.65
C ARG A 336 17.74 15.31 -9.81
N THR A 337 18.90 15.90 -9.54
CA THR A 337 19.76 16.58 -10.51
C THR A 337 21.15 15.95 -10.57
N GLU A 338 21.91 16.22 -11.64
CA GLU A 338 23.29 15.74 -11.81
C GLU A 338 24.28 16.35 -10.78
N SER A 339 23.88 17.44 -10.13
CA SER A 339 24.65 18.12 -9.08
C SER A 339 24.29 17.70 -7.66
N ASP A 340 23.16 17.01 -7.47
CA ASP A 340 22.72 16.60 -6.13
C ASP A 340 23.70 15.57 -5.56
N SER A 341 23.91 15.61 -4.25
CA SER A 341 24.59 14.56 -3.51
C SER A 341 23.97 14.45 -2.13
N GLY A 342 23.97 13.24 -1.56
CA GLY A 342 23.33 13.04 -0.28
C GLY A 342 23.57 11.68 0.35
N VAL A 343 23.10 11.57 1.58
CA VAL A 343 23.24 10.37 2.41
C VAL A 343 21.95 9.56 2.40
N LEU A 344 22.03 8.28 2.03
CA LEU A 344 20.92 7.33 2.14
C LEU A 344 21.24 6.30 3.22
N VAL A 345 20.44 6.26 4.30
CA VAL A 345 20.59 5.26 5.35
C VAL A 345 19.42 4.29 5.32
N LEU A 346 19.71 3.00 5.16
CA LEU A 346 18.75 1.92 5.15
C LEU A 346 18.85 1.14 6.47
N ILE A 347 17.86 1.32 7.35
CA ILE A 347 17.85 0.70 8.68
C ILE A 347 16.96 -0.54 8.63
N ASP A 348 17.56 -1.67 8.23
CA ASP A 348 16.99 -3.01 8.41
C ASP A 348 18.02 -4.11 8.13
N ASP A 349 18.06 -5.14 8.95
CA ASP A 349 18.92 -6.32 8.73
C ASP A 349 18.63 -7.07 7.41
N ARG A 350 17.41 -6.95 6.88
CA ARG A 350 16.99 -7.58 5.62
C ARG A 350 17.73 -7.03 4.43
N TYR A 351 18.14 -5.77 4.43
CA TYR A 351 18.86 -5.17 3.30
C TYR A 351 20.20 -5.87 3.03
N GLY A 352 20.80 -6.51 4.04
CA GLY A 352 21.98 -7.36 3.85
C GLY A 352 21.70 -8.74 3.24
N ARG A 353 20.45 -9.21 3.28
CA ARG A 353 20.04 -10.54 2.79
C ARG A 353 19.87 -10.53 1.28
N ALA A 354 20.25 -11.63 0.63
CA ALA A 354 20.26 -11.74 -0.84
C ALA A 354 18.93 -11.37 -1.53
N PRO A 355 17.73 -11.74 -1.03
CA PRO A 355 16.47 -11.36 -1.68
C PRO A 355 16.24 -9.85 -1.77
N TYR A 356 16.55 -9.11 -0.70
CA TYR A 356 16.35 -7.66 -0.64
C TYR A 356 17.51 -6.90 -1.28
N ARG A 357 18.76 -7.35 -1.06
CA ARG A 357 19.94 -6.71 -1.65
C ARG A 357 19.91 -6.69 -3.18
N ARG A 358 19.30 -7.70 -3.80
CA ARG A 358 19.11 -7.77 -5.26
C ARG A 358 18.05 -6.79 -5.77
N LEU A 359 17.20 -6.26 -4.89
CA LEU A 359 16.16 -5.28 -5.18
C LEU A 359 16.65 -3.83 -5.08
N LEU A 360 17.81 -3.61 -4.47
CA LEU A 360 18.42 -2.28 -4.37
C LEU A 360 19.09 -1.87 -5.71
N PRO A 361 19.07 -0.57 -6.06
CA PRO A 361 19.85 -0.04 -7.18
C PRO A 361 21.35 -0.28 -6.98
N GLY A 362 22.10 -0.28 -8.09
CA GLY A 362 23.55 -0.51 -8.05
C GLY A 362 24.28 0.56 -7.25
N GLU A 363 23.81 1.80 -7.40
CA GLU A 363 24.31 3.00 -6.76
C GLU A 363 24.14 2.96 -5.23
N TRP A 364 23.22 2.14 -4.72
CA TRP A 364 22.95 1.98 -3.28
C TRP A 364 23.67 0.77 -2.66
N GLY A 365 24.65 0.20 -3.36
CA GLY A 365 25.36 -1.02 -2.92
C GLY A 365 24.65 -2.33 -3.29
N GLY A 366 23.62 -2.27 -4.14
CA GLY A 366 23.06 -3.42 -4.84
C GLY A 366 24.09 -4.00 -5.81
N GLY A 367 24.36 -5.31 -5.77
CA GLY A 367 25.44 -5.94 -6.53
C GLY A 367 25.26 -5.99 -8.06
N ARG A 368 24.40 -5.15 -8.67
CA ARG A 368 24.19 -5.08 -10.12
C ARG A 368 24.07 -3.63 -10.58
N SER A 369 25.10 -3.15 -11.28
CA SER A 369 24.96 -1.98 -12.17
C SER A 369 23.89 -2.29 -13.22
N ARG A 370 22.86 -1.44 -13.31
CA ARG A 370 21.75 -1.60 -14.26
C ARG A 370 22.26 -1.35 -15.69
N ARG A 371 22.77 -2.38 -16.35
CA ARG A 371 23.03 -2.31 -17.80
C ARG A 371 21.70 -2.26 -18.56
N THR A 372 21.70 -1.67 -19.75
CA THR A 372 20.57 -1.79 -20.67
C THR A 372 20.33 -3.26 -21.00
N ILE A 373 19.26 -3.82 -20.44
CA ILE A 373 18.84 -5.20 -20.71
C ILE A 373 17.51 -5.12 -21.46
N LYS A 374 17.49 -5.70 -22.66
CA LYS A 374 16.24 -6.01 -23.37
C LYS A 374 15.78 -7.38 -22.88
N ILE A 375 14.70 -7.42 -22.09
CA ILE A 375 14.08 -8.68 -21.67
C ILE A 375 12.82 -8.84 -22.53
N ARG A 376 12.72 -9.97 -23.25
CA ARG A 376 11.45 -10.45 -23.78
C ARG A 376 10.76 -11.24 -22.67
N SER A 377 9.47 -11.02 -22.43
CA SER A 377 8.70 -11.87 -21.51
C SER A 377 8.80 -13.30 -22.04
N GLY A 378 9.50 -14.17 -21.33
CA GLY A 378 9.89 -15.43 -21.96
C GLY A 378 10.97 -16.16 -21.19
N ALA A 379 10.79 -16.30 -19.89
CA ALA A 379 11.38 -17.39 -19.13
C ALA A 379 10.52 -17.61 -17.90
N ARG A 380 9.58 -18.56 -17.98
CA ARG A 380 9.12 -19.27 -16.78
C ARG A 380 10.37 -19.65 -16.01
N ALA A 381 10.50 -19.14 -14.79
CA ALA A 381 11.62 -19.45 -13.91
C ALA A 381 11.60 -20.95 -13.58
N ARG A 382 12.16 -21.77 -14.46
CA ARG A 382 12.57 -23.13 -14.10
C ARG A 382 13.74 -22.98 -13.12
N ARG A 383 13.46 -23.13 -11.83
CA ARG A 383 14.50 -23.50 -10.87
C ARG A 383 14.89 -24.95 -11.16
N SER A 384 16.09 -25.16 -11.71
CA SER A 384 17.05 -26.13 -11.15
C SER A 384 18.41 -26.05 -11.85
N ALA A 385 19.43 -25.82 -11.03
CA ALA A 385 20.78 -26.39 -11.08
C ALA A 385 21.58 -26.35 -12.39
N ASP A 386 22.55 -25.43 -12.43
CA ASP A 386 23.94 -25.69 -12.83
C ASP A 386 24.82 -24.65 -12.09
N ARG A 387 25.53 -25.03 -11.02
CA ARG A 387 26.96 -25.36 -11.04
C ARG A 387 27.76 -24.51 -12.03
N ASN A 388 28.36 -23.42 -11.53
CA ASN A 388 29.80 -23.14 -11.56
C ASN A 388 30.10 -21.63 -11.54
N PHE A 389 30.91 -21.26 -10.53
CA PHE A 389 31.65 -20.00 -10.28
C PHE A 389 30.88 -18.73 -9.94
#